data_AF-D5CNV4-F1
#
_entry.id   AF-D5CNV4-F1
#
_cell.length_a   1.000
_cell.length_b   1.000
_cell.length_c   1.000
_cell.angle_alpha   90.00
_cell.angle_beta   90.00
_cell.angle_gamma   90.00
#
_symmetry.space_group_name_H-M   'P 1'
#
loop_
_entity.id
_entity.type
_entity.pdbx_description
1 polymer ?
#
loop_
_entity_poly.entity_id
_entity_poly.type
_entity_poly.pdbx_seq_one_letter_code
_entity_poly.pdbx_strand_id
1 'polypeptide(L)'
;MANFIENLPDGWTIYLWLIIGAVIIMAVVYWIRWGMNNEQFDEDIKYVLFDEKDQDKMTPEEFAKSRTVIKAQIESRNRFLAQEAQDHKLKA
;
A
#
# COMPACT_ATOMS: atom_id res chain seq x y z
N MET A 1 4.23 -7.86 -41.90
CA MET A 1 4.22 -8.18 -40.45
C MET A 1 3.86 -9.64 -40.18
N ALA A 2 2.81 -10.20 -40.80
CA ALA A 2 2.45 -11.62 -40.63
C ALA A 2 3.58 -12.60 -40.96
N ASN A 3 4.24 -12.44 -42.12
CA ASN A 3 5.36 -13.29 -42.56
C ASN A 3 6.59 -13.28 -41.62
N PHE A 4 6.74 -12.27 -40.76
CA PHE A 4 7.85 -12.19 -39.80
C PHE A 4 7.56 -13.02 -38.54
N ILE A 5 6.31 -13.02 -38.10
CA ILE A 5 5.84 -13.76 -36.93
C ILE A 5 5.83 -15.27 -37.22
N GLU A 6 5.52 -15.66 -38.46
CA GLU A 6 5.46 -17.06 -38.91
C GLU A 6 6.84 -17.71 -39.15
N ASN A 7 7.91 -16.91 -39.30
CA ASN A 7 9.28 -17.41 -39.49
C ASN A 7 10.16 -17.33 -38.23
N LEU A 8 9.58 -16.94 -37.08
CA LEU A 8 10.33 -16.93 -35.83
C LEU A 8 10.62 -18.38 -35.40
N PRO A 9 11.85 -18.68 -34.96
CA PRO A 9 12.21 -20.02 -34.51
C PRO A 9 11.24 -20.49 -33.43
N ASP A 10 10.80 -21.74 -33.55
CA ASP A 10 9.87 -22.37 -32.62
C ASP A 10 10.46 -22.30 -31.20
N GLY A 11 9.78 -21.58 -30.29
CA GLY A 11 10.28 -21.24 -28.96
C GLY A 11 10.52 -19.75 -28.68
N TRP A 12 10.32 -18.84 -29.65
CA TRP A 12 10.47 -17.40 -29.36
C TRP A 12 9.46 -16.87 -28.32
N THR A 13 8.28 -17.48 -28.28
CA THR A 13 7.19 -17.18 -27.35
C THR A 13 7.62 -17.33 -25.89
N ILE A 14 8.51 -18.28 -25.55
CA ILE A 14 8.96 -18.43 -24.16
C ILE A 14 9.75 -17.20 -23.68
N TYR A 15 10.55 -16.58 -24.55
CA TYR A 15 11.29 -15.37 -24.21
C TYR A 15 10.34 -14.18 -23.98
N LEU A 16 9.27 -14.08 -24.78
CA LEU A 16 8.23 -13.07 -24.58
C LEU A 16 7.53 -13.25 -23.22
N TRP A 17 7.16 -14.49 -22.86
CA TRP A 17 6.55 -14.80 -21.57
C TRP A 17 7.48 -14.46 -20.39
N LEU A 18 8.78 -14.73 -20.53
CA LEU A 18 9.77 -14.36 -19.50
C LEU A 18 9.86 -12.85 -19.31
N ILE A 19 9.87 -12.07 -20.39
CA ILE A 19 9.89 -10.60 -20.31
C ILE A 19 8.60 -10.09 -19.65
N ILE A 20 7.44 -10.59 -20.08
CA ILE A 20 6.15 -10.22 -19.48
C ILE A 20 6.13 -10.54 -17.98
N GLY A 21 6.58 -11.73 -17.60
CA GLY A 21 6.69 -12.14 -16.20
C GLY A 21 7.59 -11.19 -15.39
N ALA A 22 8.75 -10.83 -15.92
CA ALA A 22 9.67 -9.88 -15.28
C ALA A 22 9.03 -8.50 -15.11
N VAL A 23 8.30 -8.00 -16.12
CA VAL A 23 7.60 -6.71 -16.05
C VAL A 23 6.50 -6.73 -14.98
N ILE A 24 5.75 -7.83 -14.88
CA ILE A 24 4.72 -7.98 -13.83
C ILE A 24 5.35 -7.90 -12.45
N ILE A 25 6.46 -8.61 -12.22
CA ILE A 25 7.18 -8.57 -10.94
C ILE A 25 7.66 -7.15 -10.62
N MET A 26 8.26 -6.46 -11.59
CA MET A 26 8.70 -5.07 -11.42
C MET A 26 7.53 -4.13 -11.08
N ALA A 27 6.39 -4.29 -11.76
CA ALA A 27 5.19 -3.51 -11.48
C ALA A 27 4.70 -3.76 -10.04
N VAL A 28 4.58 -5.03 -9.62
CA VAL A 28 4.16 -5.38 -8.25
C VAL A 28 5.08 -4.76 -7.20
N VAL A 29 6.41 -4.88 -7.37
CA VAL A 29 7.38 -4.28 -6.45
C VAL A 29 7.24 -2.76 -6.40
N TYR A 30 7.05 -2.11 -7.55
CA TYR A 30 6.81 -0.67 -7.61
C TYR A 30 5.55 -0.26 -6.85
N TRP A 31 4.44 -0.97 -7.05
CA TRP A 31 3.17 -0.67 -6.39
C TRP A 31 3.20 -0.94 -4.89
N ILE A 32 3.88 -2.00 -4.45
CA ILE A 32 4.11 -2.25 -3.02
C ILE A 32 4.94 -1.13 -2.41
N ARG A 33 6.07 -0.77 -3.04
CA ARG A 33 6.94 0.33 -2.60
C ARG A 33 6.16 1.65 -2.49
N TRP A 34 5.30 1.93 -3.47
CA TRP A 34 4.44 3.10 -3.47
C TRP A 34 3.43 3.03 -2.32
N GLY A 35 2.71 1.93 -2.16
CA GLY A 35 1.71 1.75 -1.09
C GLY A 35 2.30 1.85 0.32
N MET A 36 3.54 1.38 0.51
CA MET A 36 4.27 1.55 1.78
C MET A 36 4.56 3.02 2.10
N ASN A 37 4.85 3.85 1.09
CA ASN A 37 5.14 5.28 1.30
C ASN A 37 3.86 6.14 1.40
N ASN A 38 2.73 5.63 0.92
CA ASN A 38 1.45 6.34 0.87
C ASN A 38 0.45 5.89 1.95
N GLU A 39 0.94 5.25 3.01
CA GLU A 39 0.14 4.80 4.17
C GLU A 39 -1.04 3.87 3.78
N GLN A 40 -0.94 3.14 2.66
CA GLN A 40 -2.01 2.26 2.15
C GLN A 40 -2.08 0.90 2.87
N PHE A 41 -0.97 0.47 3.46
CA PHE A 41 -0.89 -0.75 4.27
C PHE A 41 -1.01 -0.37 5.75
N ASP A 42 -2.24 -0.31 6.24
CA ASP A 42 -2.54 -0.11 7.66
C ASP A 42 -2.52 -1.47 8.37
N GLU A 43 -1.31 -1.98 8.68
CA GLU A 43 -1.09 -3.25 9.39
C GLU A 43 -1.80 -3.30 10.76
N ASP A 44 -2.22 -2.15 11.27
CA ASP A 44 -2.82 -2.00 12.58
C ASP A 44 -4.34 -1.83 12.57
N ILE A 45 -5.02 -2.11 11.44
CA ILE A 45 -6.49 -2.10 11.32
C ILE A 45 -7.20 -2.90 12.43
N LYS A 46 -6.54 -3.96 12.92
CA LYS A 46 -7.03 -4.77 14.04
C LYS A 46 -7.23 -3.93 15.31
N TYR A 47 -6.38 -2.93 15.55
CA TYR A 47 -6.42 -2.07 16.73
C TYR A 47 -7.32 -0.85 16.57
N VAL A 48 -7.68 -0.48 15.35
CA VAL A 48 -8.65 0.60 15.05
C VAL A 48 -10.07 0.19 15.46
N LEU A 49 -10.38 -1.12 15.39
CA LEU A 49 -11.69 -1.65 15.79
C LEU A 49 -11.91 -1.68 17.30
N PHE A 50 -10.84 -1.65 18.11
CA PHE A 50 -10.96 -1.79 19.55
C PHE A 50 -11.01 -0.44 20.26
N ASP A 51 -12.10 -0.21 20.98
CA ASP A 51 -12.28 0.98 21.80
C ASP A 51 -11.74 0.77 23.23
N GLU A 52 -11.79 1.83 24.06
CA GLU A 52 -11.35 1.74 25.46
C GLU A 52 -12.23 0.79 26.29
N LYS A 53 -13.42 0.44 25.82
CA LYS A 53 -14.35 -0.46 26.50
C LYS A 53 -14.05 -1.93 26.21
N ASP A 54 -13.28 -2.21 25.17
CA ASP A 54 -12.79 -3.54 24.81
C ASP A 54 -11.46 -3.92 25.51
N GLN A 55 -11.06 -3.16 26.54
CA GLN A 55 -9.81 -3.40 27.27
C GLN A 55 -9.75 -4.81 27.90
N ASP A 56 -10.89 -5.37 28.29
CA ASP A 56 -11.03 -6.72 28.85
C ASP A 56 -10.85 -7.84 27.82
N LYS A 57 -10.92 -7.51 26.52
CA LYS A 57 -10.74 -8.45 25.40
C LYS A 57 -9.29 -8.55 24.91
N MET A 58 -8.38 -7.80 25.51
CA MET A 58 -6.98 -7.72 25.13
C MET A 58 -6.06 -7.91 26.32
N THR A 59 -4.85 -8.41 26.05
CA THR A 59 -3.80 -8.38 27.06
C THR A 59 -3.34 -6.94 27.32
N PRO A 60 -2.79 -6.62 28.51
CA PRO A 60 -2.28 -5.27 28.81
C PRO A 60 -1.25 -4.76 27.80
N GLU A 61 -0.44 -5.66 27.24
CA GLU A 61 0.55 -5.34 26.19
C GLU A 61 -0.12 -4.97 24.86
N GLU A 62 -1.14 -5.72 24.43
CA GLU A 62 -1.91 -5.42 23.23
C GLU A 62 -2.70 -4.11 23.37
N PHE A 63 -3.24 -3.83 24.55
CA PHE A 63 -3.92 -2.57 24.82
C PHE A 63 -2.97 -1.38 24.71
N ALA A 64 -1.77 -1.48 25.30
CA ALA A 64 -0.75 -0.45 25.17
C ALA A 64 -0.37 -0.20 23.69
N LYS A 65 -0.21 -1.27 22.91
CA LYS A 65 0.04 -1.17 21.46
C LYS A 65 -1.15 -0.54 20.71
N SER A 66 -2.38 -0.85 21.07
CA SER A 66 -3.56 -0.21 20.44
C SER A 66 -3.56 1.31 20.60
N ARG A 67 -3.15 1.82 21.77
CA ARG A 67 -3.12 3.26 22.05
C ARG A 67 -2.02 3.97 21.25
N THR A 68 -0.86 3.32 21.07
CA THR A 68 0.21 3.90 20.24
C THR A 68 -0.19 3.96 18.77
N VAL A 69 -0.85 2.93 18.25
CA VAL A 69 -1.41 2.90 16.89
C VAL A 69 -2.41 4.03 16.68
N ILE A 70 -3.42 4.15 17.55
CA ILE A 70 -4.48 5.16 17.41
C ILE A 70 -3.89 6.56 17.42
N LYS A 71 -2.88 6.80 18.27
CA LYS A 71 -2.17 8.08 18.29
C LYS A 71 -1.47 8.36 16.95
N ALA A 72 -0.78 7.37 16.39
CA ALA A 72 -0.11 7.51 15.10
C ALA A 72 -1.09 7.78 13.95
N GLN A 73 -2.27 7.15 13.95
CA GLN A 73 -3.31 7.40 12.96
C GLN A 73 -3.94 8.79 13.07
N ILE A 74 -4.24 9.24 14.29
CA ILE A 74 -4.76 10.60 14.51
C ILE A 74 -3.72 11.62 14.03
N GLU A 75 -2.43 11.37 14.28
CA GLU A 75 -1.37 12.24 13.80
C GLU A 75 -1.28 12.26 12.27
N SER A 76 -1.29 11.09 11.62
CA SER A 76 -1.37 10.99 10.15
C SER A 76 -2.54 11.79 9.60
N ARG A 77 -3.76 11.56 10.12
CA ARG A 77 -4.96 12.26 9.69
C ARG A 77 -4.81 13.78 9.83
N ASN A 78 -4.25 14.25 10.95
CA ASN A 78 -4.01 15.68 11.17
C ASN A 78 -3.00 16.25 10.18
N ARG A 79 -1.96 15.50 9.78
CA ARG A 79 -1.02 15.91 8.73
C ARG A 79 -1.73 16.10 7.39
N PHE A 80 -2.55 15.14 6.98
CA PHE A 80 -3.31 15.23 5.73
C PHE A 80 -4.30 16.41 5.74
N LEU A 81 -5.08 16.57 6.82
CA LEU A 81 -6.01 17.69 6.95
C LEU A 81 -5.29 19.05 6.94
N ALA A 82 -4.11 19.14 7.56
CA ALA A 82 -3.30 20.36 7.53
C ALA A 82 -2.77 20.67 6.12
N GLN A 83 -2.37 19.65 5.35
CA GLN A 83 -1.96 19.80 3.95
C GLN A 83 -3.14 20.24 3.07
N GLU A 84 -4.31 19.60 3.18
CA GLU A 84 -5.51 20.00 2.45
C GLU A 84 -5.93 21.44 2.79
N ALA A 85 -5.86 21.83 4.06
CA ALA A 85 -6.17 23.20 4.49
C ALA A 85 -5.19 24.23 3.93
N GLN A 86 -3.91 23.88 3.76
CA GLN A 86 -2.92 24.75 3.10
C GLN A 86 -3.18 24.86 1.60
N ASP A 87 -3.43 23.74 0.92
CA ASP A 87 -3.73 23.70 -0.50
C ASP A 87 -4.99 24.50 -0.84
N HIS A 88 -6.02 24.42 0.00
CA HIS A 88 -7.26 25.18 -0.18
C HIS A 88 -7.03 26.69 0.03
N LYS A 89 -6.10 27.10 0.90
CA LYS A 89 -5.73 28.52 1.08
C LYS A 89 -4.89 29.07 -0.07
N LEU A 90 -4.09 28.23 -0.73
CA LEU A 90 -3.26 28.61 -1.88
C LEU A 90 -4.06 28.71 -3.19
N LYS A 91 -5.16 27.97 -3.29
CA LYS A 91 -6.05 27.96 -4.47
C LYS A 91 -7.20 28.98 -4.41
N ALA A 92 -7.45 29.57 -3.24
CA ALA A 92 -8.47 30.60 -3.00
C ALA A 92 -7.88 32.01 -3.18
#